data_AF-A0A1H9WKU8-F1
#
_entry.id   AF-A0A1H9WKU8-F1
#
_cell.length_a   1.000
_cell.length_b   1.000
_cell.length_c   1.000
_cell.angle_alpha   90.00
_cell.angle_beta   90.00
_cell.angle_gamma   90.00
#
_symmetry.space_group_name_H-M   'P 1'
#
loop_
_entity.id
_entity.type
_entity.pdbx_description
1 polymer ?
#
loop_
_entity_poly.entity_id
_entity_poly.type
_entity_poly.pdbx_seq_one_letter_code
_entity_poly.pdbx_strand_id
1 'polypeptide(L)'
;MQSLRWLNYLVYRVVKLPVVILVTRTPWILATDPLLIAELEIYSERMKLAFFTSSDVPQLTERMLGRTPDEKFTQAFVDATGGCPTVTRHILGVMRERSVPPEADVANDPLRPGCEKLGQSLLARLNRVPLESHRCSSRSVPVLVDHPTEYPGA
;
A
#
# COMPACT_ATOMS: atom_id res chain seq x y z
N MET A 1 7.29 6.73 27.52
CA MET A 1 6.38 7.05 26.40
C MET A 1 5.28 8.01 26.86
N GLN A 2 5.51 9.32 26.77
CA GLN A 2 4.53 10.34 27.20
C GLN A 2 3.38 10.50 26.18
N SER A 3 3.70 10.37 24.88
CA SER A 3 2.78 10.57 23.76
C SER A 3 1.64 9.55 23.72
N LEU A 4 1.93 8.27 24.00
CA LEU A 4 0.91 7.21 23.96
C LEU A 4 -0.04 7.26 25.15
N ARG A 5 0.47 7.62 26.34
CA ARG A 5 -0.38 7.91 27.51
C ARG A 5 -1.28 9.13 27.26
N TRP A 6 -0.74 10.18 26.64
CA TRP A 6 -1.53 11.34 26.25
C TRP A 6 -2.63 10.98 25.24
N LEU A 7 -2.35 10.07 24.30
CA LEU A 7 -3.35 9.59 23.33
C LEU A 7 -4.47 8.82 24.01
N ASN A 8 -4.17 7.89 24.92
CA ASN A 8 -5.22 7.18 25.70
C ASN A 8 -6.06 8.19 26.49
N TYR A 9 -5.43 9.16 27.15
CA TYR A 9 -6.16 10.23 27.83
C TYR A 9 -7.07 11.03 26.89
N LEU A 10 -6.59 11.35 25.68
CA LEU A 10 -7.38 12.08 24.69
C LEU A 10 -8.61 11.29 24.25
N VAL A 11 -8.45 10.00 23.95
CA VAL A 11 -9.54 9.11 23.52
C VAL A 11 -10.67 9.08 24.54
N TYR A 12 -10.36 9.05 25.84
CA TYR A 12 -11.37 9.15 26.90
C TYR A 12 -12.11 10.48 26.95
N ARG A 13 -11.47 11.58 26.55
CA ARG A 13 -12.01 12.94 26.68
C ARG A 13 -12.80 13.37 25.46
N VAL A 14 -12.47 12.83 24.28
CA VAL A 14 -13.10 13.20 23.01
C VAL A 14 -14.37 12.41 22.70
N VAL A 15 -14.80 11.46 23.55
CA VAL A 15 -16.02 10.65 23.37
C VAL A 15 -17.28 11.50 23.15
N LYS A 16 -17.32 12.73 23.70
CA LYS A 16 -18.46 13.65 23.56
C LYS A 16 -18.26 14.72 22.48
N LEU A 17 -17.19 14.64 21.70
CA LEU A 17 -16.86 15.60 20.66
C LEU A 17 -16.98 14.93 19.28
N PRO A 18 -17.39 15.66 18.23
CA PRO A 18 -17.48 15.14 16.87
C PRO A 18 -16.07 15.05 16.24
N VAL A 19 -15.18 14.28 16.84
CA VAL A 19 -13.78 14.13 16.42
C VAL A 19 -13.52 12.67 16.09
N VAL A 20 -12.89 12.43 14.94
CA VAL A 20 -12.40 11.10 14.54
C VAL A 20 -10.89 11.08 14.69
N ILE A 21 -10.36 10.12 15.44
CA ILE A 21 -8.93 9.90 15.59
C ILE A 21 -8.53 8.71 14.73
N LEU A 22 -7.75 8.95 13.67
CA LEU A 22 -7.18 7.90 12.84
C LEU A 22 -5.75 7.60 13.30
N VAL A 23 -5.50 6.36 13.70
CA VAL A 23 -4.18 5.90 14.13
C VAL A 23 -3.72 4.76 13.24
N THR A 24 -2.47 4.81 12.79
CA THR A 24 -1.85 3.73 12.01
C THR A 24 -0.75 3.08 12.84
N ARG A 25 -0.75 1.75 12.88
CA ARG A 25 0.32 0.96 13.48
C ARG A 25 1.09 0.26 12.37
N THR A 26 2.42 0.33 12.41
CA THR A 26 3.25 -0.52 11.55
C THR A 26 3.16 -1.95 12.06
N PRO A 27 2.72 -2.91 11.22
CA PRO A 27 2.71 -4.30 11.62
C PRO A 27 4.14 -4.79 11.88
N TRP A 28 4.29 -5.81 12.73
CA TRP A 28 5.57 -6.46 13.05
C TRP A 28 6.58 -5.66 13.89
N ILE A 29 6.27 -4.40 14.24
CA ILE A 29 7.02 -3.67 15.28
C ILE A 29 6.44 -4.01 16.65
N LEU A 30 7.30 -4.51 17.55
CA LEU A 30 6.93 -4.72 18.95
C LEU A 30 6.71 -3.36 19.61
N ALA A 31 5.56 -3.19 20.24
CA ALA A 31 5.29 -1.97 20.98
C ALA A 31 6.19 -1.90 22.20
N THR A 32 6.81 -0.74 22.45
CA THR A 32 7.62 -0.53 23.67
C THR A 32 6.79 -0.66 24.94
N ASP A 33 5.49 -0.34 24.87
CA ASP A 33 4.52 -0.57 25.95
C ASP A 33 3.25 -1.23 25.36
N PRO A 34 3.17 -2.57 25.38
CA PRO A 34 2.05 -3.30 24.78
C PRO A 34 0.72 -3.08 25.51
N LEU A 35 0.76 -2.71 26.80
CA LEU A 35 -0.45 -2.49 27.59
C LEU A 35 -1.17 -1.22 27.16
N LEU A 36 -0.42 -0.13 26.92
CA LEU A 36 -1.00 1.13 26.44
C LEU A 36 -1.58 1.00 25.01
N ILE A 37 -1.00 0.13 24.16
CA ILE A 37 -1.55 -0.19 22.84
C ILE A 37 -2.84 -1.00 22.97
N ALA A 38 -2.88 -2.00 23.85
CA ALA A 38 -4.07 -2.80 24.08
C ALA A 38 -5.24 -1.94 24.59
N GLU A 39 -4.97 -0.99 25.49
CA GLU A 39 -5.97 -0.02 25.96
C GLU A 39 -6.53 0.82 24.80
N LEU A 40 -5.68 1.33 23.90
CA LEU A 40 -6.14 2.06 22.72
C LEU A 40 -7.00 1.19 21.79
N GLU A 41 -6.64 -0.08 21.62
CA GLU A 41 -7.37 -1.04 20.77
C GLU A 41 -8.76 -1.38 21.32
N ILE A 42 -8.99 -1.30 22.62
CA ILE A 42 -10.33 -1.50 23.22
C ILE A 42 -11.30 -0.39 22.78
N TYR A 43 -10.80 0.85 22.63
CA TYR A 43 -11.61 2.01 22.27
C TYR A 43 -11.56 2.36 20.78
N SER A 44 -10.86 1.56 19.97
CA SER A 44 -10.66 1.82 18.55
C SER A 44 -11.26 0.69 17.71
N GLU A 45 -11.93 1.06 16.63
CA GLU A 45 -12.33 0.08 15.62
C GLU A 45 -11.15 -0.19 14.67
N ARG A 46 -10.81 -1.47 14.48
CA ARG A 46 -9.77 -1.87 13.53
C ARG A 46 -10.34 -1.88 12.11
N MET A 47 -9.93 -0.90 11.31
CA MET A 47 -10.24 -0.87 9.89
C MET A 47 -9.16 -1.58 9.07
N LYS A 48 -9.54 -2.61 8.31
CA LYS A 48 -8.67 -3.23 7.31
C LYS A 48 -8.84 -2.49 5.99
N LEU A 49 -7.75 -1.95 5.47
CA LEU A 49 -7.75 -1.37 4.13
C LEU A 49 -7.84 -2.51 3.11
N ALA A 50 -8.88 -2.48 2.27
CA ALA A 50 -9.04 -3.42 1.18
C ALA A 50 -8.08 -3.10 0.02
N PHE A 51 -7.79 -4.13 -0.78
CA PHE A 51 -7.18 -3.95 -2.08
C PHE A 51 -8.21 -3.38 -3.05
N PHE A 52 -7.74 -2.65 -4.06
CA PHE A 52 -8.61 -2.16 -5.11
C PHE A 52 -9.15 -3.32 -5.94
N THR A 53 -10.46 -3.32 -6.13
CA THR A 53 -11.15 -4.30 -6.97
C THR A 53 -11.39 -3.70 -8.37
N SER A 54 -11.86 -4.53 -9.30
CA SER A 54 -12.23 -4.10 -10.66
C SER A 54 -13.31 -3.02 -10.69
N SER A 55 -14.13 -2.88 -9.64
CA SER A 55 -15.09 -1.78 -9.53
C SER A 55 -14.47 -0.47 -9.04
N ASP A 56 -13.34 -0.53 -8.31
CA ASP A 56 -12.70 0.64 -7.71
C ASP A 56 -11.72 1.31 -8.67
N VAL A 57 -11.06 0.52 -9.52
CA VAL A 57 -10.05 0.98 -10.48
C VAL A 57 -10.62 2.02 -11.47
N PRO A 58 -11.83 1.86 -12.05
CA PRO A 58 -12.43 2.88 -12.92
C PRO A 58 -12.60 4.22 -12.23
N GLN A 59 -13.16 4.22 -11.02
CA GLN A 59 -13.37 5.45 -10.24
C GLN A 59 -12.05 6.12 -9.87
N LEU A 60 -11.04 5.32 -9.52
CA LEU A 60 -9.72 5.85 -9.18
C LEU A 60 -9.01 6.44 -10.41
N THR A 61 -9.13 5.76 -11.55
CA THR A 61 -8.55 6.21 -12.82
C THR A 61 -9.20 7.50 -13.27
N GLU A 62 -10.52 7.60 -13.20
CA GLU A 62 -11.26 8.82 -13.50
C GLU A 62 -10.82 9.98 -12.59
N ARG A 63 -10.69 9.75 -11.28
CA ARG A 63 -10.21 10.78 -10.35
C ARG A 63 -8.77 11.22 -10.60
N MET A 64 -7.90 10.33 -11.08
CA MET A 64 -6.47 10.62 -11.25
C MET A 64 -6.10 11.15 -12.64
N LEU A 65 -6.76 10.64 -13.69
CA LEU A 65 -6.46 10.95 -15.10
C LEU A 65 -7.59 11.73 -15.78
N GLY A 66 -8.77 11.87 -15.15
CA GLY A 66 -9.92 12.58 -15.72
C GLY A 66 -10.61 11.81 -16.86
N ARG A 67 -10.36 10.50 -16.99
CA ARG A 67 -10.91 9.65 -18.05
C ARG A 67 -11.38 8.32 -17.49
N THR A 68 -12.51 7.85 -17.99
CA THR A 68 -13.02 6.50 -17.71
C THR A 68 -12.18 5.48 -18.49
N PRO A 69 -11.58 4.48 -17.81
CA PRO A 69 -10.80 3.45 -18.49
C PRO A 69 -11.68 2.47 -19.25
N ASP A 70 -11.10 1.84 -20.27
CA ASP A 70 -11.72 0.69 -20.93
C ASP A 70 -11.83 -0.52 -19.97
N GLU A 71 -12.83 -1.38 -20.20
CA GLU A 71 -13.05 -2.57 -19.37
C GLU A 71 -11.87 -3.56 -19.46
N LYS A 72 -11.28 -3.73 -20.65
CA LYS A 72 -10.11 -4.62 -20.83
C LYS A 72 -8.88 -4.06 -20.14
N PHE A 73 -8.69 -2.73 -20.18
CA PHE A 73 -7.62 -2.07 -19.44
C PHE A 73 -7.81 -2.29 -17.93
N THR A 74 -9.03 -2.10 -17.42
CA THR A 74 -9.34 -2.27 -16.00
C THR A 74 -9.00 -3.67 -15.51
N GLN A 75 -9.38 -4.70 -16.28
CA GLN A 75 -9.10 -6.08 -15.93
C GLN A 75 -7.59 -6.38 -15.94
N ALA A 76 -6.90 -6.06 -17.02
CA ALA A 76 -5.45 -6.25 -17.12
C ALA A 76 -4.67 -5.47 -16.05
N PHE A 77 -5.15 -4.27 -15.70
CA PHE A 77 -4.54 -3.44 -14.66
C PHE A 77 -4.72 -4.05 -13.27
N VAL A 78 -5.90 -4.60 -12.95
CA VAL A 78 -6.12 -5.31 -11.68
C VAL A 78 -5.26 -6.57 -11.62
N ASP A 79 -5.19 -7.33 -12.70
CA ASP A 79 -4.38 -8.55 -12.78
C ASP A 79 -2.88 -8.25 -12.63
N ALA A 80 -2.38 -7.18 -13.26
CA ALA A 80 -0.98 -6.78 -13.19
C ALA A 80 -0.60 -6.15 -11.83
N THR A 81 -1.52 -5.43 -11.17
CA THR A 81 -1.24 -4.73 -9.90
C THR A 81 -1.67 -5.51 -8.66
N GLY A 82 -2.44 -6.57 -8.82
CA GLY A 82 -3.10 -7.31 -7.72
C GLY A 82 -4.00 -6.41 -6.86
N GLY A 83 -4.46 -5.27 -7.40
CA GLY A 83 -5.20 -4.26 -6.64
C GLY A 83 -4.40 -3.55 -5.54
N CYS A 84 -3.07 -3.69 -5.52
CA CYS A 84 -2.24 -3.15 -4.45
C CYS A 84 -2.26 -1.61 -4.46
N PRO A 85 -2.76 -0.94 -3.40
CA PRO A 85 -2.97 0.51 -3.45
C PRO A 85 -1.70 1.33 -3.73
N THR A 86 -0.55 0.85 -3.24
CA THR A 86 0.75 1.52 -3.48
C THR A 86 1.19 1.38 -4.92
N VAL A 87 1.04 0.18 -5.50
CA VAL A 87 1.41 -0.08 -6.90
C VAL A 87 0.46 0.65 -7.83
N THR A 88 -0.85 0.46 -7.67
CA THR A 88 -1.92 1.13 -8.44
C THR A 88 -1.72 2.63 -8.49
N ARG A 89 -1.53 3.29 -7.33
CA ARG A 89 -1.33 4.75 -7.28
C ARG A 89 -0.06 5.21 -8.01
N HIS A 90 0.99 4.40 -7.98
CA HIS A 90 2.23 4.71 -8.69
C HIS A 90 2.07 4.57 -10.20
N ILE A 91 1.48 3.46 -10.66
CA ILE A 91 1.23 3.22 -12.09
C ILE A 91 0.39 4.37 -12.67
N LEU A 92 -0.74 4.70 -12.03
CA LEU A 92 -1.58 5.82 -12.46
C LEU A 92 -0.85 7.18 -12.37
N GLY A 93 0.03 7.36 -11.38
CA GLY A 93 0.88 8.54 -11.28
C GLY A 93 1.84 8.68 -12.45
N VAL A 94 2.51 7.60 -12.84
CA VAL A 94 3.42 7.55 -14.00
C VAL A 94 2.65 7.76 -15.31
N MET A 95 1.48 7.15 -15.47
CA MET A 95 0.62 7.36 -16.64
C MET A 95 0.20 8.83 -16.77
N ARG A 96 -0.18 9.46 -15.65
CA ARG A 96 -0.52 10.89 -15.62
C ARG A 96 0.67 11.78 -15.98
N GLU A 97 1.86 11.51 -15.41
CA GLU A 97 3.09 12.26 -15.74
C GLU A 97 3.44 12.17 -17.23
N ARG A 98 3.17 11.02 -17.85
CA ARG A 98 3.47 10.75 -19.27
C ARG A 98 2.29 11.04 -20.21
N SER A 99 1.16 11.50 -19.69
CA SER A 99 -0.09 11.72 -20.44
C SER A 99 -0.52 10.48 -21.24
N VAL A 100 -0.27 9.28 -20.72
CA VAL A 100 -0.64 8.02 -21.37
C VAL A 100 -2.13 7.74 -21.11
N PRO A 101 -2.94 7.54 -22.17
CA PRO A 101 -4.37 7.27 -22.01
C PRO A 101 -4.63 5.84 -21.48
N PRO A 102 -5.67 5.64 -20.64
CA PRO A 102 -6.02 4.33 -20.10
C PRO A 102 -6.83 3.50 -21.12
N GLU A 103 -6.17 3.08 -22.20
CA GLU A 103 -6.76 2.36 -23.32
C GLU A 103 -6.31 0.88 -23.38
N ALA A 104 -7.08 0.04 -24.07
CA ALA A 104 -6.85 -1.40 -24.16
C ALA A 104 -5.48 -1.78 -24.76
N ASP A 105 -4.87 -0.93 -25.59
CA ASP A 105 -3.56 -1.20 -26.20
C ASP A 105 -2.41 -1.06 -25.17
N VAL A 106 -2.59 -0.21 -24.17
CA VAL A 106 -1.65 -0.01 -23.04
C VAL A 106 -1.77 -1.14 -22.01
N ALA A 107 -2.85 -1.94 -22.07
CA ALA A 107 -3.10 -3.06 -21.16
C ALA A 107 -2.06 -4.20 -21.28
N ASN A 108 -1.39 -4.33 -22.44
CA ASN A 108 -0.43 -5.40 -22.71
C ASN A 108 1.01 -5.09 -22.29
N ASP A 109 1.36 -3.82 -22.04
CA ASP A 109 2.64 -3.42 -21.43
C ASP A 109 2.41 -2.25 -20.46
N PRO A 110 1.69 -2.46 -19.34
CA PRO A 110 1.26 -1.34 -18.53
C PRO A 110 2.42 -0.54 -17.95
N LEU A 111 3.59 -1.12 -17.63
CA LEU A 111 4.60 -0.36 -16.87
C LEU A 111 5.99 -1.04 -16.68
N ARG A 112 6.78 -1.25 -17.74
CA ARG A 112 8.24 -1.47 -17.56
C ARG A 112 9.00 -0.28 -16.90
N PRO A 113 8.64 1.00 -17.15
CA PRO A 113 9.43 2.13 -16.66
C PRO A 113 8.82 2.78 -15.40
N GLY A 114 8.98 2.14 -14.25
CA GLY A 114 8.50 2.71 -12.98
C GLY A 114 8.92 1.98 -11.70
N CYS A 115 9.44 0.75 -11.82
CA CYS A 115 9.80 -0.09 -10.68
C CYS A 115 10.89 0.51 -9.79
N GLU A 116 11.80 1.33 -10.33
CA GLU A 116 12.88 1.93 -9.55
C GLU A 116 12.37 2.98 -8.54
N LYS A 117 11.50 3.90 -8.98
CA LYS A 117 10.88 4.89 -8.08
C LYS A 117 9.99 4.22 -7.04
N LEU A 118 9.28 3.15 -7.41
CA LEU A 118 8.54 2.32 -6.44
C LEU A 118 9.48 1.67 -5.43
N GLY A 119 10.57 1.07 -5.90
CA GLY A 119 11.59 0.43 -5.07
C GLY A 119 12.19 1.42 -4.07
N GLN A 120 12.58 2.61 -4.51
CA GLN A 120 13.11 3.68 -3.65
C GLN A 120 12.06 4.15 -2.63
N SER A 121 10.80 4.31 -3.02
CA SER A 121 9.70 4.70 -2.12
C SER A 121 9.43 3.62 -1.06
N LEU A 122 9.43 2.35 -1.47
CA LEU A 122 9.28 1.21 -0.56
C LEU A 122 10.47 1.09 0.38
N LEU A 123 11.71 1.21 -0.12
CA LEU A 123 12.92 1.20 0.68
C LEU A 123 12.95 2.37 1.67
N ALA A 124 12.56 3.58 1.25
CA ALA A 124 12.45 4.72 2.16
C ALA A 124 11.40 4.49 3.25
N ARG A 125 10.29 3.81 2.94
CA ARG A 125 9.27 3.40 3.94
C ARG A 125 9.79 2.34 4.89
N LEU A 126 10.51 1.33 4.38
CA LEU A 126 11.12 0.27 5.19
C LEU A 126 12.23 0.83 6.10
N ASN A 127 13.06 1.74 5.59
CA ASN A 127 14.13 2.39 6.38
C ASN A 127 13.61 3.36 7.44
N ARG A 128 12.34 3.80 7.35
CA ARG A 128 11.68 4.56 8.42
C ARG A 128 11.18 3.68 9.56
N VAL A 129 11.17 2.37 9.38
CA VAL A 129 10.92 1.40 10.45
C VAL A 129 12.26 1.08 11.10
N PRO A 130 12.45 1.37 12.41
CA PRO A 130 13.69 1.03 13.08
C PRO A 130 13.93 -0.48 13.01
N LEU A 131 15.07 -0.90 12.46
CA LEU A 131 15.60 -2.27 12.50
C LEU A 131 16.09 -2.62 13.90
N GLU A 132 15.36 -2.23 14.95
CA GLU A 132 15.73 -2.51 16.33
C GLU A 132 14.50 -2.98 17.10
N SER A 133 14.23 -4.27 16.98
CA SER A 133 13.69 -5.06 18.07
C SER A 133 14.11 -6.52 17.90
N HIS A 134 15.41 -6.73 18.12
CA HIS A 134 16.08 -7.93 18.62
C HIS A 134 15.35 -9.29 18.43
N ARG A 135 15.90 -10.10 17.51
CA ARG A 135 16.17 -11.54 17.67
C ARG A 135 14.98 -12.42 18.12
N CYS A 136 14.13 -12.86 17.18
CA CYS A 136 13.70 -14.27 17.16
C CYS A 136 13.06 -14.72 15.84
N SER A 137 13.59 -15.84 15.33
CA SER A 137 13.07 -16.79 14.34
C SER A 137 12.85 -16.34 12.89
N SER A 138 13.91 -16.58 12.10
CA SER A 138 13.87 -17.24 10.78
C SER A 138 12.47 -17.56 10.23
N ARG A 139 12.02 -16.79 9.25
CA ARG A 139 11.23 -17.37 8.15
C ARG A 139 11.54 -16.61 6.87
N SER A 140 12.29 -17.28 6.00
CA SER A 140 12.65 -16.83 4.66
C SER A 140 11.40 -16.35 3.91
N VAL A 141 11.43 -15.12 3.41
CA VAL A 141 10.53 -14.68 2.34
C VAL A 141 11.19 -15.13 1.04
N PRO A 142 10.58 -16.02 0.24
CA PRO A 142 11.11 -16.33 -1.07
C PRO A 142 10.96 -15.09 -1.95
N VAL A 143 12.08 -14.44 -2.26
CA VAL A 143 12.14 -13.50 -3.38
C VAL A 143 12.26 -14.38 -4.62
N LEU A 144 11.12 -14.61 -5.29
CA LEU A 144 11.10 -15.19 -6.63
C LEU A 144 11.60 -14.11 -7.60
N VAL A 145 12.89 -14.11 -7.89
CA VAL A 145 13.44 -13.38 -9.05
C VAL A 145 13.28 -14.32 -10.25
N ASP A 146 12.29 -14.04 -11.09
CA ASP A 146 12.15 -14.73 -12.37
C ASP A 146 13.20 -14.17 -13.33
N HIS A 147 14.13 -15.03 -13.76
CA HIS A 147 15.05 -14.73 -14.85
C HIS A 147 14.44 -15.26 -16.15
N PRO A 148 14.47 -14.49 -17.25
CA PRO A 148 13.93 -14.95 -18.53
C PRO A 148 14.71 -16.17 -19.04
N THR A 149 13.97 -17.24 -19.33
CA THR A 149 14.43 -18.48 -19.94
C THR A 149 14.95 -18.22 -21.35
N GLU A 150 16.26 -18.33 -21.55
CA GLU A 150 16.87 -18.51 -22.87
C GLU A 150 16.58 -19.95 -23.34
N TYR A 151 15.81 -20.09 -24.43
CA TYR A 151 15.64 -21.36 -25.13
C TYR A 151 16.85 -21.61 -26.06
N PRO A 152 17.35 -22.86 -26.16
CA PRO A 152 18.46 -23.21 -27.03
C PRO A 152 17.99 -23.46 -28.47
N GLY A 153 18.76 -22.95 -29.44
CA GLY A 153 18.61 -23.27 -30.85
C GLY A 153 19.96 -23.25 -31.56
N ALA A 154 20.58 -24.44 -31.68
CA ALA A 154 21.40 -24.91 -32.80
C ALA A 154 21.97 -26.30 -32.45
#